data_AF-A0A2V9U186-F1
#
_entry.id   AF-A0A2V9U186-F1
#
_cell.length_a   1.000
_cell.length_b   1.000
_cell.length_c   1.000
_cell.angle_alpha   90.00
_cell.angle_beta   90.00
_cell.angle_gamma   90.00
#
_symmetry.space_group_name_H-M   'P 1'
#
loop_
_entity.id
_entity.type
_entity.pdbx_description
1 polymer ?
#
loop_
_entity_poly.entity_id
_entity_poly.type
_entity_poly.pdbx_seq_one_letter_code
_entity_poly.pdbx_strand_id
1 'polypeptide(L)'
;MKSQAATNTQSPSPLSEEQPHDEPVLSAQPTPLRPERRRVPRTWETPPAPVPAPHLDDYLAIVGAAELDELRFLARELKGKTMKMVNSTAVGGGVAEMLNRLVPLLGELEVTTHWDVITGGNDFFEVTKAFHNALHGSEYQL
;
A
#
# COMPACT_ATOMS: atom_id res chain seq x y z
N MET A 1 -55.03 42.90 11.35
CA MET A 1 -53.95 43.91 11.43
C MET A 1 -52.91 43.58 10.35
N LYS A 2 -52.69 44.54 9.42
CA LYS A 2 -51.58 44.72 8.43
C LYS A 2 -51.41 43.64 7.34
N SER A 3 -51.81 43.92 6.07
CA SER A 3 -51.08 44.60 4.94
C SER A 3 -49.99 43.71 4.31
N GLN A 4 -49.77 43.56 2.99
CA GLN A 4 -50.29 44.02 1.67
C GLN A 4 -49.63 43.06 0.61
N ALA A 5 -50.35 42.48 -0.37
CA ALA A 5 -50.47 42.85 -1.81
C ALA A 5 -49.15 42.88 -2.62
N ALA A 6 -48.96 42.45 -3.87
CA ALA A 6 -49.73 41.91 -5.02
C ALA A 6 -48.65 41.27 -5.96
N THR A 7 -48.89 40.48 -7.02
CA THR A 7 -49.68 40.72 -8.23
C THR A 7 -49.62 39.43 -9.06
N ASN A 8 -50.75 38.96 -9.62
CA ASN A 8 -50.81 37.82 -10.54
C ASN A 8 -51.78 38.17 -11.68
N THR A 9 -51.39 37.95 -12.93
CA THR A 9 -52.22 38.22 -14.12
C THR A 9 -52.21 37.04 -15.10
N GLN A 10 -53.44 36.62 -15.43
CA GLN A 10 -53.99 35.60 -16.35
C GLN A 10 -53.39 35.54 -17.79
N SER A 11 -53.12 34.35 -18.37
CA SER A 11 -53.96 33.47 -19.28
C SER A 11 -53.94 33.84 -20.79
N PRO A 12 -54.40 33.00 -21.76
CA PRO A 12 -54.57 31.53 -21.86
C PRO A 12 -54.13 30.86 -23.22
N SER A 13 -54.14 29.52 -23.22
CA SER A 13 -54.36 28.43 -24.23
C SER A 13 -54.17 28.57 -25.77
N PRO A 14 -53.80 27.45 -26.44
CA PRO A 14 -54.64 26.82 -27.50
C PRO A 14 -54.65 25.25 -27.42
N LEU A 15 -55.76 24.51 -27.61
CA LEU A 15 -56.50 24.01 -28.82
C LEU A 15 -56.42 22.45 -28.94
N SER A 16 -57.57 21.88 -29.32
CA SER A 16 -58.10 20.49 -29.41
C SER A 16 -57.21 19.41 -30.05
N GLU A 17 -57.07 18.20 -29.47
CA GLU A 17 -57.90 16.96 -29.54
C GLU A 17 -57.89 16.20 -30.89
N GLU A 18 -57.14 15.08 -30.94
CA GLU A 18 -57.38 13.91 -31.83
C GLU A 18 -57.26 12.64 -30.97
N GLN A 19 -58.31 11.81 -30.94
CA GLN A 19 -58.36 10.55 -30.19
C GLN A 19 -57.81 9.37 -31.04
N PRO A 20 -57.00 8.45 -30.49
CA PRO A 20 -56.48 7.31 -31.25
C PRO A 20 -57.37 6.06 -31.14
N HIS A 21 -57.35 5.28 -32.23
CA HIS A 21 -58.02 4.00 -32.46
C HIS A 21 -57.50 2.87 -31.54
N ASP A 22 -58.41 2.00 -31.08
CA ASP A 22 -58.16 0.76 -30.36
C ASP A 22 -57.43 -0.29 -31.24
N GLU A 23 -56.21 -0.66 -30.88
CA GLU A 23 -55.53 -1.87 -31.37
C GLU A 23 -55.52 -2.98 -30.30
N PRO A 24 -55.63 -4.27 -30.68
CA PRO A 24 -55.70 -5.36 -29.72
C PRO A 24 -54.34 -5.59 -29.04
N VAL A 25 -54.32 -5.43 -27.71
CA VAL A 25 -53.12 -5.66 -26.89
C VAL A 25 -52.77 -7.15 -26.88
N LEU A 26 -51.77 -7.54 -27.68
CA LEU A 26 -51.09 -8.83 -27.55
C LEU A 26 -50.42 -8.86 -26.17
N SER A 27 -50.82 -9.80 -25.31
CA SER A 27 -50.23 -9.96 -23.98
C SER A 27 -48.73 -10.26 -24.10
N ALA A 28 -47.89 -9.28 -23.77
CA ALA A 28 -46.45 -9.47 -23.72
C ALA A 28 -46.09 -10.50 -22.64
N GLN A 29 -45.56 -11.65 -23.05
CA GLN A 29 -44.98 -12.58 -22.09
C GLN A 29 -43.69 -11.97 -21.52
N PRO A 30 -43.44 -12.07 -20.20
CA PRO A 30 -42.22 -11.53 -19.61
C PRO A 30 -41.00 -12.28 -20.15
N THR A 31 -40.07 -11.55 -20.74
CA THR A 31 -38.76 -12.06 -21.15
C THR A 31 -38.08 -12.71 -19.94
N PRO A 32 -37.57 -13.95 -20.04
CA PRO A 32 -36.89 -14.58 -18.92
C PRO A 32 -35.68 -13.72 -18.53
N LEU A 33 -35.61 -13.35 -17.25
CA LEU A 33 -34.47 -12.63 -16.69
C LEU A 33 -33.22 -13.46 -16.95
N ARG A 34 -32.31 -12.90 -17.75
CA ARG A 34 -31.01 -13.50 -18.04
C ARG A 34 -30.33 -13.76 -16.69
N PRO A 35 -29.88 -15.00 -16.39
CA PRO A 35 -29.23 -15.27 -15.12
C PRO A 35 -28.02 -14.32 -14.98
N GLU A 36 -27.95 -13.58 -13.87
CA GLU A 36 -26.78 -12.77 -13.57
C GLU A 36 -25.56 -13.66 -13.70
N ARG A 37 -24.63 -13.26 -14.58
CA ARG A 37 -23.34 -13.94 -14.68
C ARG A 37 -22.72 -13.92 -13.29
N ARG A 38 -22.60 -15.10 -12.66
CA ARG A 38 -21.88 -15.29 -11.40
C ARG A 38 -20.51 -14.61 -11.56
N ARG A 39 -20.30 -13.49 -10.87
CA ARG A 39 -19.01 -12.81 -10.85
C ARG A 39 -18.00 -13.78 -10.23
N VAL A 40 -16.99 -14.17 -10.99
CA VAL A 40 -15.91 -15.02 -10.47
C VAL A 40 -15.30 -14.29 -9.27
N PRO A 41 -15.12 -14.93 -8.10
CA PRO A 41 -14.47 -14.28 -6.97
C PRO A 41 -13.09 -13.81 -7.41
N ARG A 42 -12.78 -12.53 -7.17
CA ARG A 42 -11.46 -11.97 -7.46
C ARG A 42 -10.45 -12.74 -6.61
N THR A 43 -9.64 -13.60 -7.23
CA THR A 43 -8.64 -14.44 -6.56
C THR A 43 -7.33 -13.70 -6.27
N TRP A 44 -7.24 -12.42 -6.64
CA TRP A 44 -6.07 -11.59 -6.40
C TRP A 44 -6.46 -10.38 -5.56
N GLU A 45 -5.83 -10.26 -4.40
CA GLU A 45 -5.75 -9.02 -3.65
C GLU A 45 -4.56 -8.23 -4.19
N THR A 46 -4.74 -6.93 -4.42
CA THR A 46 -3.60 -6.05 -4.71
C THR A 46 -2.63 -6.15 -3.53
N PRO A 47 -1.33 -6.46 -3.74
CA PRO A 47 -0.37 -6.46 -2.65
C PRO A 47 -0.47 -5.16 -1.87
N PRO A 48 -0.50 -5.18 -0.52
CA PRO A 48 -0.51 -3.96 0.25
C PRO A 48 0.67 -3.10 -0.18
N ALA A 49 0.45 -1.79 -0.28
CA ALA A 49 1.52 -0.86 -0.59
C ALA A 49 2.68 -1.11 0.39
N PRO A 50 3.95 -1.08 -0.08
CA PRO A 50 5.09 -1.27 0.79
C PRO A 50 5.02 -0.29 1.96
N VAL A 51 5.34 -0.76 3.16
CA VAL A 51 5.31 0.08 4.35
C VAL A 51 6.21 1.28 4.10
N PRO A 52 5.73 2.53 4.26
CA PRO A 52 6.56 3.70 4.05
C PRO A 52 7.79 3.64 4.95
N ALA A 53 8.90 4.19 4.46
CA ALA A 53 10.12 4.28 5.25
C ALA A 53 9.85 5.11 6.52
N PRO A 54 10.41 4.71 7.68
CA PRO A 54 10.27 5.46 8.91
C PRO A 54 11.10 6.74 8.85
N HIS A 55 10.68 7.74 9.61
CA HIS A 55 11.45 8.95 9.88
C HIS A 55 12.08 8.91 11.27
N LEU A 56 13.19 9.62 11.49
CA LEU A 56 13.78 9.68 12.84
C LEU A 56 12.79 10.26 13.86
N ASP A 57 12.03 11.27 13.45
CA ASP A 57 11.09 11.95 14.34
C ASP A 57 9.90 11.08 14.75
N ASP A 58 9.62 9.97 14.04
CA ASP A 58 8.62 8.97 14.46
C ASP A 58 8.97 8.35 15.82
N TYR A 59 10.25 8.39 16.21
CA TYR A 59 10.76 7.84 17.46
C TYR A 59 10.83 8.87 18.60
N LEU A 60 10.53 10.15 18.35
CA LEU A 60 10.65 11.23 19.34
C LEU A 60 9.91 10.92 20.64
N ALA A 61 8.69 10.40 20.55
CA ALA A 61 7.87 10.08 21.73
C ALA A 61 8.38 8.86 22.52
N ILE A 62 9.26 8.06 21.93
CA ILE A 62 9.78 6.81 22.51
C ILE A 62 11.14 7.06 23.18
N VAL A 63 12.05 7.71 22.46
CA VAL A 63 13.43 7.90 22.93
C VAL A 63 13.71 9.30 23.47
N GLY A 64 12.93 10.31 23.08
CA GLY A 64 13.15 11.70 23.46
C GLY A 64 13.99 12.50 22.46
N ALA A 65 13.97 13.83 22.60
CA ALA A 65 14.66 14.73 21.67
C ALA A 65 16.19 14.66 21.80
N ALA A 66 16.70 14.49 23.02
CA ALA A 66 18.13 14.48 23.29
C ALA A 66 18.84 13.34 22.56
N GLU A 67 18.24 12.16 22.56
CA GLU A 67 18.72 10.96 21.88
C GLU A 67 18.73 11.14 20.35
N LEU A 68 17.68 11.75 19.77
CA LEU A 68 17.65 12.05 18.33
C LEU A 68 18.72 13.08 17.95
N ASP A 69 18.93 14.10 18.79
CA ASP A 69 19.97 15.11 18.57
C ASP A 69 21.38 14.54 18.71
N GLU A 70 21.60 13.60 19.63
CA GLU A 70 22.85 12.88 19.76
C GLU A 70 23.13 12.01 18.52
N LEU A 71 22.12 11.27 18.02
CA LEU A 71 22.27 10.51 16.76
C LEU A 71 22.65 11.43 15.59
N ARG A 72 21.97 12.58 15.46
CA ARG A 72 22.31 13.60 14.46
C ARG A 72 23.70 14.17 14.65
N PHE A 73 24.17 14.32 15.89
CA PHE A 73 25.52 14.80 16.18
C PHE A 73 26.58 13.76 15.78
N LEU A 74 26.41 12.50 16.20
CA LEU A 74 27.36 11.41 15.90
C LEU A 74 27.44 11.10 14.40
N ALA A 75 26.31 11.19 13.68
CA ALA A 75 26.28 10.94 12.24
C ALA A 75 27.15 11.93 11.44
N ARG A 76 27.43 13.13 11.96
CA ARG A 76 28.28 14.14 11.28
C ARG A 76 29.69 13.63 11.03
N GLU A 77 30.23 12.82 11.93
CA GLU A 77 31.57 12.22 11.78
C GLU A 77 31.63 11.21 10.63
N LEU A 78 30.47 10.71 10.18
CA LEU A 78 30.34 9.79 9.06
C LEU A 78 30.09 10.52 7.73
N LYS A 79 29.96 11.85 7.74
CA LYS A 79 29.73 12.64 6.52
C LYS A 79 30.86 12.43 5.51
N GLY A 80 30.48 12.12 4.28
CA GLY A 80 31.41 11.81 3.18
C GLY A 80 32.00 10.40 3.22
N LYS A 81 31.64 9.57 4.20
CA LYS A 81 31.94 8.13 4.21
C LYS A 81 30.79 7.34 3.60
N THR A 82 31.10 6.14 3.11
CA THR A 82 30.12 5.21 2.58
C THR A 82 30.07 3.96 3.44
N MET A 83 28.87 3.61 3.91
CA MET A 83 28.60 2.39 4.64
C MET A 83 28.06 1.32 3.69
N LYS A 84 28.60 0.10 3.77
CA LYS A 84 28.16 -1.03 2.96
C LYS A 84 27.66 -2.15 3.86
N MET A 85 26.41 -2.53 3.67
CA MET A 85 25.78 -3.65 4.35
C MET A 85 25.60 -4.79 3.34
N VAL A 86 26.00 -6.00 3.71
CA VAL A 86 25.90 -7.18 2.85
C VAL A 86 25.26 -8.32 3.63
N ASN A 87 24.24 -8.95 3.06
CA ASN A 87 23.63 -10.16 3.62
C ASN A 87 23.14 -11.11 2.51
N SER A 88 22.47 -12.20 2.85
CA SER A 88 22.05 -13.25 1.91
C SER A 88 20.57 -13.19 1.52
N THR A 89 19.77 -12.26 2.05
CA THR A 89 18.36 -12.13 1.65
C THR A 89 17.84 -10.69 1.76
N ALA A 90 17.09 -10.24 0.75
CA ALA A 90 16.40 -8.94 0.77
C ALA A 90 14.99 -9.00 1.42
N VAL A 91 14.43 -10.21 1.54
CA VAL A 91 13.03 -10.44 1.94
C VAL A 91 12.95 -11.63 2.87
N GLY A 92 12.17 -11.49 3.94
CA GLY A 92 12.01 -12.54 4.94
C GLY A 92 13.20 -12.64 5.90
N GLY A 93 12.90 -12.97 7.16
CA GLY A 93 13.88 -12.99 8.25
C GLY A 93 14.13 -11.61 8.88
N GLY A 94 14.60 -11.62 10.13
CA GLY A 94 14.72 -10.40 10.94
C GLY A 94 15.75 -9.38 10.44
N VAL A 95 16.85 -9.83 9.81
CA VAL A 95 17.88 -8.92 9.29
C VAL A 95 17.36 -8.11 8.11
N ALA A 96 16.68 -8.75 7.16
CA ALA A 96 16.09 -8.05 6.02
C ALA A 96 15.02 -7.05 6.48
N GLU A 97 14.17 -7.45 7.43
CA GLU A 97 13.16 -6.56 8.00
C GLU A 97 13.78 -5.33 8.69
N MET A 98 14.85 -5.53 9.46
CA MET A 98 15.59 -4.44 10.12
C MET A 98 16.26 -3.50 9.11
N LEU A 99 16.94 -4.02 8.09
CA LEU A 99 17.65 -3.20 7.11
C LEU A 99 16.70 -2.35 6.24
N ASN A 100 15.49 -2.85 5.95
CA ASN A 100 14.45 -2.07 5.29
C ASN A 100 14.03 -0.81 6.08
N ARG A 101 14.26 -0.78 7.40
CA ARG A 101 13.99 0.38 8.27
C ARG A 101 15.25 1.21 8.51
N LEU A 102 16.37 0.54 8.79
CA LEU A 102 17.62 1.20 9.17
C LEU A 102 18.27 1.97 8.02
N VAL A 103 18.26 1.42 6.79
CA VAL A 103 18.91 2.07 5.64
C VAL A 103 18.28 3.44 5.33
N PRO A 104 16.95 3.59 5.28
CA PRO A 104 16.32 4.92 5.15
C PRO A 104 16.69 5.91 6.27
N LEU A 105 16.69 5.46 7.53
CA LEU A 105 17.03 6.33 8.68
C LEU A 105 18.48 6.82 8.61
N LEU A 106 19.41 5.97 8.20
CA LEU A 106 20.80 6.37 7.94
C LEU A 106 20.88 7.39 6.80
N GLY A 107 20.04 7.25 5.78
CA GLY A 107 19.91 8.23 4.70
C GLY A 107 19.42 9.61 5.20
N GLU A 108 18.44 9.64 6.11
CA GLU A 108 17.97 10.88 6.75
C GLU A 108 19.08 11.55 7.58
N LEU A 109 19.98 10.76 8.17
CA LEU A 109 21.17 11.23 8.89
C LEU A 109 22.34 11.63 7.97
N GLU A 110 22.12 11.72 6.65
CA GLU A 110 23.14 12.01 5.63
C GLU A 110 24.29 10.97 5.57
N VAL A 111 24.06 9.75 6.05
CA VAL A 111 25.04 8.65 5.99
C VAL A 111 24.79 7.83 4.73
N THR A 112 25.64 8.02 3.71
CA THR A 112 25.57 7.27 2.45
C THR A 112 25.68 5.77 2.71
N THR A 113 24.57 5.05 2.56
CA THR A 113 24.47 3.63 2.90
C THR A 113 24.01 2.83 1.69
N HIS A 114 24.73 1.76 1.38
CA HIS A 114 24.35 0.80 0.35
C HIS A 114 24.09 -0.56 0.98
N TRP A 115 23.01 -1.21 0.56
CA TRP A 115 22.67 -2.57 0.96
C TRP A 115 22.71 -3.48 -0.26
N ASP A 116 23.63 -4.44 -0.25
CA ASP A 116 23.75 -5.47 -1.27
C ASP A 116 23.29 -6.82 -0.72
N VAL A 117 22.63 -7.58 -1.57
CA VAL A 117 22.19 -8.94 -1.26
C VAL A 117 22.97 -9.91 -2.12
N ILE A 118 23.63 -10.86 -1.46
CA ILE A 118 24.30 -11.97 -2.11
C ILE A 118 23.23 -12.86 -2.72
N THR A 119 23.29 -13.05 -4.04
CA THR A 119 22.41 -13.96 -4.76
C THR A 119 23.12 -15.29 -4.99
N GLY A 120 22.43 -16.40 -4.75
CA GLY A 120 22.93 -17.74 -5.02
C GLY A 120 21.80 -18.71 -5.36
N GLY A 121 22.13 -19.84 -5.98
CA GLY A 121 21.18 -20.95 -6.14
C GLY A 121 20.88 -21.64 -4.81
N ASN A 122 19.98 -22.63 -4.83
CA ASN A 122 19.62 -23.39 -3.64
C ASN A 122 20.85 -23.95 -2.90
N ASP A 123 21.81 -24.48 -3.65
CA ASP A 123 23.06 -25.05 -3.13
C ASP A 123 23.86 -24.04 -2.28
N PHE A 124 23.89 -22.76 -2.67
CA PHE A 124 24.57 -21.72 -1.88
C PHE A 124 23.93 -21.54 -0.50
N PHE A 125 22.59 -21.51 -0.45
CA PHE A 125 21.85 -21.36 0.79
C PHE A 125 21.95 -22.60 1.67
N GLU A 126 21.91 -23.79 1.08
CA GLU A 126 22.08 -25.05 1.81
C GLU A 126 23.45 -25.13 2.47
N VAL A 127 24.51 -24.84 1.70
CA VAL A 127 25.89 -24.86 2.19
C VAL A 127 26.12 -23.81 3.27
N THR A 128 25.70 -22.56 3.05
CA THR A 128 25.88 -21.49 4.05
C THR A 128 25.09 -21.75 5.33
N LYS A 129 23.88 -22.30 5.23
CA LYS A 129 23.06 -22.70 6.39
C LYS A 129 23.69 -23.87 7.13
N ALA A 130 24.21 -24.85 6.42
CA ALA A 130 24.96 -25.95 7.01
C ALA A 130 26.16 -25.46 7.83
N PHE A 131 27.00 -24.59 7.26
CA PHE A 131 28.12 -23.99 7.98
C PHE A 131 27.66 -23.20 9.22
N HIS A 132 26.62 -22.38 9.08
CA HIS A 132 26.06 -21.62 10.20
C HIS A 132 25.58 -22.55 11.33
N ASN A 133 24.81 -23.60 10.99
CA ASN A 133 24.31 -24.56 11.96
C ASN A 133 25.46 -25.34 12.64
N ALA A 134 26.49 -25.71 11.88
CA ALA A 134 27.67 -26.39 12.40
C ALA A 134 28.45 -25.52 13.39
N LEU A 135 28.64 -24.22 13.07
CA LEU A 135 29.23 -23.25 13.99
C LEU A 135 28.39 -23.06 15.26
N HIS A 136 27.07 -23.24 15.16
CA HIS A 136 26.15 -23.26 16.31
C HIS A 136 26.04 -24.63 17.01
N GLY A 137 26.89 -25.61 16.65
CA GLY A 137 27.01 -26.89 17.34
C GLY A 137 26.17 -28.04 16.77
N SER A 138 25.55 -27.85 15.60
CA SER A 138 24.90 -28.96 14.89
C SER A 138 25.93 -29.86 14.21
N GLU A 139 25.64 -31.16 14.08
CA GLU A 139 26.49 -32.04 13.28
C GLU A 139 26.40 -31.67 11.79
N TYR A 140 27.56 -31.69 11.10
CA TYR A 140 27.65 -31.54 9.66
C TYR A 140 28.55 -32.64 9.10
N GLN A 141 28.03 -33.42 8.16
CA GLN A 141 28.75 -34.48 7.46
C GLN A 141 28.99 -34.05 6.01
N LEU A 142 30.25 -34.15 5.60
CA LEU A 142 30.74 -33.84 4.25
C LEU A 142 30.42 -34.95 3.25
#